data_AF-A0A520HSW7-F1
#
_entry.id   AF-A0A520HSW7-F1
#
_cell.length_a   1.000
_cell.length_b   1.000
_cell.length_c   1.000
_cell.angle_alpha   90.00
_cell.angle_beta   90.00
_cell.angle_gamma   90.00
#
_symmetry.space_group_name_H-M   'P 1'
#
loop_
_entity.id
_entity.type
_entity.pdbx_description
1 polymer ?
#
loop_
_entity_poly.entity_id
_entity_poly.type
_entity_poly.pdbx_seq_one_letter_code
_entity_poly.pdbx_strand_id
1 'polypeptide(L)' 'MTVKVAINGFGRIGRLVARAVLEQSNGALELVAINDLGDAKSNAWLFKRDSVHGKYPG' A
#
# COMPACT_ATOMS: atom_id res chain seq x y z
N MET A 1 -19.46 -4.30 7.33
CA MET A 1 -19.13 -2.88 7.51
C MET A 1 -17.62 -2.77 7.31
N THR A 2 -17.16 -1.96 6.36
CA THR A 2 -15.74 -1.88 6.00
C THR A 2 -15.07 -0.76 6.79
N VAL A 3 -13.92 -1.05 7.39
CA VAL A 3 -13.15 -0.04 8.13
C VAL A 3 -12.30 0.74 7.14
N LYS A 4 -12.50 2.05 7.10
CA LYS A 4 -11.70 2.96 6.28
C LYS A 4 -10.38 3.26 6.99
N VAL A 5 -9.27 3.03 6.28
CA VAL A 5 -7.92 3.20 6.81
C VAL A 5 -7.10 4.09 5.91
N ALA A 6 -6.21 4.88 6.52
CA ALA A 6 -5.19 5.65 5.82
C ALA A 6 -3.80 5.27 6.34
N ILE A 7 -2.80 5.35 5.48
CA ILE A 7 -1.40 5.04 5.84
C ILE A 7 -0.61 6.36 5.90
N ASN A 8 -0.04 6.66 7.05
CA ASN A 8 0.88 7.79 7.23
C ASN A 8 2.32 7.28 7.29
N GLY A 9 3.09 7.57 6.24
CA GLY A 9 4.42 7.00 5.98
C GLY A 9 4.35 5.81 5.02
N PHE A 10 4.57 6.05 3.73
CA PHE A 10 4.52 5.04 2.67
C PHE A 10 5.90 4.45 2.34
N GLY A 11 6.71 4.27 3.39
CA GLY A 11 7.98 3.57 3.35
C GLY A 11 7.83 2.06 3.19
N ARG A 12 8.83 1.30 3.64
CA ARG A 12 8.86 -0.16 3.51
C ARG A 12 7.63 -0.84 4.11
N ILE A 13 7.30 -0.52 5.36
CA ILE A 13 6.15 -1.14 6.04
C ILE A 13 4.83 -0.65 5.47
N GLY A 14 4.67 0.65 5.20
CA GLY A 14 3.44 1.20 4.61
C GLY A 14 3.06 0.53 3.29
N ARG A 15 4.03 0.28 2.42
CA ARG A 15 3.78 -0.44 1.15
C ARG A 15 3.37 -1.90 1.37
N LEU A 16 4.00 -2.61 2.30
CA LEU A 16 3.65 -4.00 2.61
C LEU A 16 2.27 -4.11 3.25
N VAL A 17 1.91 -3.17 4.13
CA VAL A 17 0.55 -3.09 4.70
C VAL A 17 -0.47 -2.82 3.59
N ALA A 18 -0.20 -1.87 2.69
CA ALA A 18 -1.09 -1.62 1.55
C ALA A 18 -1.28 -2.87 0.67
N ARG A 19 -0.21 -3.63 0.39
CA ARG A 19 -0.32 -4.91 -0.33
C ARG A 19 -1.18 -5.91 0.44
N ALA A 20 -0.93 -6.09 1.74
CA ALA A 20 -1.72 -7.02 2.57
C ALA A 20 -3.20 -6.62 2.64
N VAL A 21 -3.51 -5.33 2.72
CA VAL A 21 -4.89 -4.82 2.67
C VAL A 21 -5.55 -5.18 1.35
N LEU A 22 -4.86 -4.98 0.22
CA LEU A 22 -5.43 -5.25 -1.10
C LEU A 22 -5.55 -6.75 -1.43
N GLU A 23 -4.63 -7.57 -0.92
CA GLU A 23 -4.58 -9.01 -1.21
C GLU A 23 -5.41 -9.85 -0.23
N GLN A 24 -5.54 -9.42 1.03
CA GLN A 24 -6.01 -10.30 2.12
C GLN A 24 -7.18 -9.74 2.94
N SER A 25 -7.52 -8.45 2.82
CA SER A 25 -8.56 -7.88 3.69
C SER A 25 -9.97 -8.42 3.40
N ASN A 26 -10.20 -9.08 2.26
CA ASN A 26 -11.52 -9.57 1.84
C ASN A 26 -12.64 -8.52 1.99
N GLY A 27 -12.31 -7.25 1.74
CA GLY A 27 -13.23 -6.11 1.87
C GLY A 27 -13.53 -5.65 3.30
N ALA A 28 -12.83 -6.19 4.30
CA ALA A 28 -12.91 -5.73 5.69
C ALA A 28 -12.24 -4.36 5.89
N LEU A 29 -11.21 -4.06 5.09
CA LEU A 29 -10.48 -2.80 5.12
C LEU A 29 -10.55 -2.10 3.76
N GLU A 30 -10.79 -0.79 3.78
CA GLU A 30 -10.74 0.07 2.59
C GLU A 30 -9.61 1.08 2.78
N LEU A 31 -8.54 0.97 1.97
CA LEU A 31 -7.44 1.93 1.99
C LEU A 31 -7.86 3.19 1.22
N VAL A 32 -8.16 4.26 1.96
CA VAL A 32 -8.73 5.49 1.37
C VAL A 32 -7.69 6.55 1.03
N ALA A 33 -6.55 6.55 1.72
CA ALA A 33 -5.51 7.55 1.52
C ALA A 33 -4.13 7.06 1.98
N ILE A 34 -3.10 7.65 1.36
CA ILE A 34 -1.70 7.48 1.74
C ILE A 34 -1.09 8.87 1.86
N ASN A 35 -0.31 9.11 2.92
CA ASN A 35 0.51 10.30 3.09
C ASN A 35 1.99 9.90 3.16
N ASP A 36 2.84 10.59 2.41
CA ASP A 36 4.29 10.39 2.40
C ASP A 36 5.01 11.66 1.93
N LEU A 37 6.30 11.79 2.23
CA LEU A 37 7.13 12.91 1.77
C LEU A 37 7.57 12.75 0.30
N GLY A 38 7.66 11.51 -0.19
CA GLY A 38 8.00 11.20 -1.57
C GLY A 38 6.86 11.49 -2.54
N ASP A 39 7.20 11.79 -3.79
CA ASP A 39 6.20 12.04 -4.82
C ASP A 39 5.41 10.76 -5.18
N ALA A 40 4.17 10.96 -5.65
CA ALA A 40 3.26 9.86 -5.96
C ALA A 40 3.80 8.90 -7.02
N LYS A 41 4.60 9.39 -7.99
CA LYS A 41 5.14 8.55 -9.07
C LYS A 41 6.23 7.63 -8.56
N SER A 42 7.14 8.14 -7.72
CA SER A 42 8.16 7.34 -7.04
C SER A 42 7.52 6.30 -6.11
N ASN A 43 6.51 6.72 -5.34
CA ASN A 43 5.78 5.83 -4.44
C ASN A 43 5.04 4.71 -5.19
N ALA A 44 4.38 5.02 -6.31
CA ALA A 44 3.75 4.03 -7.17
C ALA A 44 4.77 3.06 -7.79
N TRP A 45 5.95 3.55 -8.19
CA TRP A 45 7.00 2.70 -8.73
C TRP A 45 7.54 1.71 -7.69
N LEU A 46 7.83 2.19 -6.47
CA LEU A 46 8.28 1.37 -5.35
C LEU A 46 7.21 0.42 -4.84
N PHE A 47 5.93 0.81 -4.92
CA PHE A 47 4.82 -0.08 -4.62
C PHE A 47 4.71 -1.21 -5.64
N LYS A 48 4.86 -0.89 -6.92
CA LYS A 48 4.79 -1.87 -8.02
C LYS A 48 5.97 -2.83 -8.05
N ARG A 49 7.17 -2.41 -7.63
CA ARG A 49 8.40 -3.21 -7.68
C ARG A 49 9.07 -3.30 -6.32
N ASP A 50 9.11 -4.50 -5.76
CA ASP A 50 9.85 -4.80 -4.54
C ASP A 50 10.91 -5.87 -4.82
N SER A 51 12.12 -5.72 -4.28
CA SER A 51 13.24 -6.65 -4.52
C SER A 51 13.07 -7.99 -3.82
N VAL A 52 12.29 -8.06 -2.74
CA VAL A 52 12.07 -9.29 -1.94
C VAL A 52 10.75 -9.94 -2.33
N HIS A 53 9.67 -9.13 -2.40
CA HIS A 53 8.32 -9.61 -2.69
C HIS A 53 7.95 -9.54 -4.18
N GLY A 54 8.89 -9.12 -5.03
CA GLY A 54 8.69 -9.03 -6.46
C GLY A 54 7.69 -7.94 -6.87
N LYS A 55 7.22 -8.08 -8.11
CA LYS A 55 6.27 -7.16 -8.70
C LYS A 55 4.89 -7.37 -8.06
N TYR A 56 4.24 -6.27 -7.67
CA TYR A 56 2.84 -6.32 -7.23
C TYR A 56 1.96 -6.82 -8.40
N PRO A 57 1.06 -7.80 -8.17
CA PRO A 57 0.27 -8.40 -9.24
C PRO A 57 -0.86 -7.48 -9.76
N GLY A 58 -1.21 -6.43 -9.02
CA GLY A 58 -2.20 -5.40 -9.40
C GLY A 58 -1.61 -4.17 -10.10
#